data_AF-A0AAV5T7S4-F1
#
_entry.id   AF-A0AAV5T7S4-F1
#
_cell.length_a   1.000
_cell.length_b   1.000
_cell.length_c   1.000
_cell.angle_alpha   90.00
_cell.angle_beta   90.00
_cell.angle_gamma   90.00
#
_symmetry.space_group_name_H-M   'P 1'
#
loop_
_entity.id
_entity.type
_entity.pdbx_description
1 polymer ?
#
loop_
_entity_poly.entity_id
_entity_poly.type
_entity_poly.pdbx_seq_one_letter_code
_entity_poly.pdbx_strand_id
1 'polypeptide(L)'
;MPSYTTIFSPDRIFDYLIDCPPGVNKEEAAKEIVKNTTRNLLTNKAHFTRIQLTAEEFLALLGLALWNDHIANHDHKIMEIVRINRSKIMTELHKYYAITGRVNYAQRLGDVLCLLVNIEEAATLQKEDEKVYQLMDMFDDFTILGQDNWPRR
;
A
#
# COMPACT_ATOMS: atom_id res chain seq x y z
N MET A 1 -8.16 -16.29 4.05
CA MET A 1 -7.16 -15.21 3.84
C MET A 1 -7.56 -14.37 2.64
N PRO A 2 -7.43 -13.04 2.73
CA PRO A 2 -7.64 -12.16 1.59
C PRO A 2 -6.68 -12.53 0.45
N SER A 3 -7.20 -12.87 -0.73
CA SER A 3 -6.40 -12.98 -1.97
C SER A 3 -6.31 -11.63 -2.68
N TYR A 4 -5.53 -11.56 -3.76
CA TYR A 4 -5.44 -10.40 -4.66
C TYR A 4 -6.78 -9.96 -5.28
N THR A 5 -7.85 -10.76 -5.15
CA THR A 5 -9.21 -10.44 -5.61
C THR A 5 -10.16 -10.11 -4.46
N THR A 6 -9.65 -9.91 -3.24
CA THR A 6 -10.50 -9.56 -2.10
C THR A 6 -10.95 -8.12 -2.24
N ILE A 7 -12.25 -7.94 -2.42
CA ILE A 7 -12.89 -6.64 -2.35
C ILE A 7 -13.18 -6.39 -0.89
N PHE A 8 -12.74 -5.25 -0.35
CA PHE A 8 -13.13 -4.76 0.96
C PHE A 8 -14.19 -3.66 0.78
N SER A 9 -15.29 -3.75 1.52
CA SER A 9 -16.34 -2.73 1.54
C SER A 9 -16.64 -2.37 2.99
N PRO A 10 -16.52 -1.09 3.39
CA PRO A 10 -16.88 -0.64 4.73
C PRO A 10 -18.32 -1.00 5.12
N ASP A 11 -19.24 -1.01 4.15
CA ASP A 11 -20.66 -1.32 4.36
C ASP A 11 -20.88 -2.79 4.75
N ARG A 12 -19.90 -3.66 4.47
CA ARG A 12 -19.96 -5.10 4.75
C ARG A 12 -18.97 -5.51 5.83
N ILE A 13 -18.51 -4.58 6.68
CA ILE A 13 -17.46 -4.83 7.67
C ILE A 13 -17.74 -6.06 8.56
N PHE A 14 -18.99 -6.25 8.99
CA PHE A 14 -19.36 -7.39 9.84
C PHE A 14 -19.24 -8.73 9.13
N ASP A 15 -19.38 -8.79 7.79
CA ASP A 15 -19.14 -10.01 7.02
C ASP A 15 -17.66 -10.42 7.09
N TYR A 16 -16.72 -9.46 7.22
CA TYR A 16 -15.30 -9.74 7.37
C TYR A 16 -14.91 -10.14 8.81
N LEU A 17 -15.74 -9.80 9.81
CA LEU A 17 -15.50 -10.09 11.23
C LEU A 17 -16.24 -11.33 11.72
N ILE A 18 -16.92 -12.07 10.82
CA ILE A 18 -17.70 -13.24 11.19
C ILE A 18 -16.82 -14.32 11.85
N ASP A 19 -15.59 -14.49 11.34
CA ASP A 19 -14.62 -15.49 11.79
C ASP A 19 -13.77 -15.03 12.99
N CYS A 20 -14.00 -13.84 13.56
CA CYS A 20 -13.25 -13.37 14.73
C CYS A 20 -13.55 -14.21 15.99
N PRO A 21 -12.54 -14.46 16.86
CA PRO A 21 -12.67 -15.28 18.07
C PRO A 21 -13.80 -14.82 19.03
N PRO A 22 -14.38 -15.75 19.81
CA PRO A 22 -15.37 -15.43 20.84
C PRO A 22 -14.68 -14.70 22.00
N GLY A 23 -14.74 -13.37 22.00
CA GLY A 23 -14.06 -12.50 22.97
C GLY A 23 -13.73 -11.12 22.39
N VAL A 24 -13.63 -11.03 21.07
CA VAL A 24 -13.43 -9.77 20.34
C VAL A 24 -14.69 -8.90 20.41
N ASN A 25 -14.51 -7.63 20.77
CA ASN A 25 -15.56 -6.62 20.65
C ASN A 25 -15.70 -6.22 19.17
N LYS A 26 -16.54 -6.96 18.43
CA LYS A 26 -16.72 -6.81 16.98
C LYS A 26 -17.29 -5.44 16.62
N GLU A 27 -18.12 -4.86 17.48
CA GLU A 27 -18.73 -3.55 17.28
C GLU A 27 -17.69 -2.43 17.29
N GLU A 28 -16.83 -2.41 18.31
CA GLU A 28 -15.77 -1.39 18.41
C GLU A 28 -14.72 -1.57 17.31
N ALA A 29 -14.35 -2.82 17.03
CA ALA A 29 -13.48 -3.18 15.92
C ALA A 29 -14.01 -2.69 14.56
N ALA A 30 -15.27 -2.99 14.25
CA ALA A 30 -15.91 -2.56 13.02
C ALA A 30 -15.90 -1.03 12.89
N LYS A 31 -16.21 -0.33 13.98
CA LYS A 31 -16.24 1.14 14.01
C LYS A 31 -14.87 1.74 13.72
N GLU A 32 -13.80 1.24 14.36
CA GLU A 32 -12.45 1.74 14.12
C GLU A 32 -11.94 1.39 12.72
N ILE A 33 -12.18 0.17 12.20
CA ILE A 33 -11.80 -0.20 10.83
C ILE A 33 -12.50 0.71 9.80
N VAL A 34 -13.81 0.93 9.94
CA VAL A 34 -14.58 1.78 9.01
C VAL A 34 -14.08 3.21 9.07
N LYS A 35 -13.86 3.76 10.26
CA LYS A 35 -13.34 5.11 10.47
C LYS A 35 -11.96 5.31 9.83
N ASN A 36 -11.01 4.41 10.12
CA ASN A 36 -9.66 4.48 9.59
C ASN A 36 -9.63 4.28 8.07
N THR A 37 -10.38 3.30 7.55
CA THR A 37 -10.48 3.07 6.11
C THR A 37 -11.09 4.26 5.38
N THR A 38 -12.16 4.84 5.93
CA THR A 38 -12.84 6.01 5.33
C THR A 38 -11.91 7.22 5.31
N ARG A 39 -11.21 7.49 6.41
CA ARG A 39 -10.19 8.55 6.48
C ARG A 39 -9.13 8.38 5.39
N ASN A 40 -8.55 7.19 5.29
CA ASN A 40 -7.47 6.91 4.34
C ASN A 40 -7.97 7.01 2.89
N LEU A 41 -9.17 6.49 2.61
CA LEU A 41 -9.80 6.57 1.28
C LEU A 41 -10.03 8.02 0.84
N LEU A 42 -10.58 8.86 1.73
CA LEU A 42 -10.87 10.27 1.43
C LEU A 42 -9.58 11.04 1.12
N THR A 43 -8.56 10.88 1.96
CA THR A 43 -7.25 11.53 1.78
C THR A 43 -6.58 11.08 0.49
N ASN A 44 -6.47 9.77 0.25
CA ASN A 44 -5.86 9.24 -0.97
C ASN A 44 -6.63 9.69 -2.22
N LYS A 45 -7.95 9.59 -2.21
CA LYS A 45 -8.78 10.05 -3.33
C LYS A 45 -8.54 11.54 -3.63
N ALA A 46 -8.43 12.39 -2.61
CA ALA A 46 -8.13 13.80 -2.81
C ALA A 46 -6.77 14.01 -3.47
N HIS A 47 -5.73 13.28 -3.04
CA HIS A 47 -4.41 13.35 -3.65
C HIS A 47 -4.42 12.90 -5.12
N PHE A 48 -5.01 11.76 -5.44
CA PHE A 48 -5.11 11.27 -6.82
C PHE A 48 -5.93 12.21 -7.72
N THR A 49 -7.05 12.74 -7.20
CA THR A 49 -7.91 13.68 -7.95
C THR A 49 -7.21 15.00 -8.23
N ARG A 50 -6.37 15.47 -7.30
CA ARG A 50 -5.59 16.71 -7.49
C ARG A 50 -4.51 16.55 -8.55
N ILE A 51 -3.81 15.43 -8.55
CA ILE A 51 -2.66 15.21 -9.45
C ILE A 51 -3.12 14.78 -10.84
N GLN A 52 -4.25 14.09 -10.98
CA GLN A 52 -4.81 13.63 -12.26
C GLN A 52 -3.76 12.91 -13.12
N LEU A 53 -3.32 11.74 -12.67
CA LEU A 53 -2.32 10.95 -13.38
C LEU A 53 -2.82 10.48 -14.74
N THR A 54 -1.94 10.44 -15.74
CA THR A 54 -2.19 9.63 -16.95
C THR A 54 -2.02 8.15 -16.64
N ALA A 55 -2.42 7.27 -17.56
CA ALA A 55 -2.24 5.83 -17.38
C ALA A 55 -0.76 5.45 -17.20
N GLU A 56 0.13 6.08 -17.97
CA GLU A 56 1.59 5.87 -17.92
C GLU A 56 2.18 6.35 -16.59
N GLU A 57 1.75 7.52 -16.11
CA GLU A 57 2.17 8.05 -14.80
C GLU A 57 1.66 7.16 -13.66
N PHE A 58 0.42 6.65 -13.77
CA PHE A 58 -0.14 5.73 -12.79
C PHE A 58 0.60 4.38 -12.76
N LEU A 59 0.95 3.81 -13.92
CA LEU A 59 1.76 2.59 -14.00
C LEU A 59 3.16 2.80 -13.44
N ALA A 60 3.79 3.94 -13.73
CA ALA A 60 5.09 4.29 -13.15
C ALA A 60 5.00 4.41 -11.63
N LEU A 61 3.96 5.08 -11.11
CA LEU A 61 3.71 5.21 -9.68
C LEU A 61 3.54 3.84 -9.00
N LEU A 62 2.75 2.94 -9.59
CA LEU A 62 2.57 1.58 -9.09
C LEU A 62 3.90 0.81 -9.07
N GLY A 63 4.69 0.90 -10.14
CA GLY A 63 6.00 0.27 -10.21
C GLY A 63 6.97 0.80 -9.14
N LEU A 64 6.97 2.11 -8.90
CA LEU A 64 7.80 2.73 -7.87
C LEU A 64 7.36 2.35 -6.46
N ALA A 65 6.06 2.24 -6.19
CA ALA A 65 5.52 1.80 -4.91
C ALA A 65 5.81 0.31 -4.64
N LEU A 66 5.77 -0.52 -5.69
CA LEU A 66 6.12 -1.95 -5.62
C LEU A 66 7.61 -2.14 -5.33
N TRP A 67 8.47 -1.46 -6.08
CA TRP A 67 9.92 -1.47 -5.85
C TRP A 67 10.30 -0.39 -4.85
N ASN A 68 9.78 -0.48 -3.63
CA ASN A 68 10.15 0.42 -2.53
C ASN A 68 11.42 -0.07 -1.82
N ASP A 69 12.14 0.88 -1.22
CA ASP A 69 13.40 0.59 -0.55
C ASP A 69 13.20 -0.12 0.81
N HIS A 70 11.96 -0.17 1.32
CA HIS A 70 11.61 -0.84 2.58
C HIS A 70 11.51 -2.36 2.48
N ILE A 71 11.34 -2.93 1.28
CA ILE A 71 11.39 -4.38 1.04
C ILE A 71 12.83 -4.92 1.19
N ALA A 72 13.83 -4.05 1.04
CA ALA A 72 15.23 -4.44 0.91
C ALA A 72 15.96 -4.59 2.26
N ASN A 73 15.30 -5.17 3.25
CA ASN A 73 15.94 -5.50 4.52
C ASN A 73 17.03 -6.56 4.29
N HIS A 74 18.29 -6.10 4.30
CA HIS A 74 19.54 -6.86 4.50
C HIS A 74 20.07 -7.75 3.35
N ASP A 75 19.43 -7.80 2.18
CA ASP A 75 20.00 -8.48 1.00
C ASP A 75 20.47 -7.47 -0.08
N HIS A 76 21.79 -7.37 -0.25
CA HIS A 76 22.43 -6.55 -1.28
C HIS A 76 21.95 -6.85 -2.70
N LYS A 77 21.59 -8.11 -3.00
CA LYS A 77 21.09 -8.47 -4.33
C LYS A 77 19.70 -7.90 -4.56
N ILE A 78 18.83 -7.93 -3.54
CA ILE A 78 17.48 -7.36 -3.63
C ILE A 78 17.55 -5.83 -3.76
N MET A 79 18.42 -5.17 -2.98
CA MET A 79 18.66 -3.73 -3.11
C MET A 79 19.08 -3.34 -4.53
N GLU A 80 19.98 -4.12 -5.14
CA GLU A 80 20.43 -3.83 -6.50
C GLU A 80 19.31 -4.03 -7.53
N ILE A 81 18.48 -5.06 -7.37
CA ILE A 81 17.30 -5.29 -8.23
C ILE A 81 16.31 -4.13 -8.11
N VAL A 82 16.00 -3.70 -6.88
CA VAL A 82 15.12 -2.55 -6.60
C VAL A 82 15.67 -1.30 -7.29
N ARG A 83 16.96 -0.99 -7.09
CA ARG A 83 17.63 0.17 -7.69
C ARG A 83 17.56 0.15 -9.22
N ILE A 84 17.87 -0.99 -9.85
CA ILE A 84 17.82 -1.15 -11.31
C ILE A 84 16.40 -0.91 -11.82
N ASN A 85 15.39 -1.51 -11.19
CA ASN A 85 13.99 -1.38 -11.64
C ASN A 85 13.45 0.04 -11.46
N ARG A 86 13.71 0.69 -10.31
CA ARG A 86 13.36 2.10 -10.08
C ARG A 86 14.01 3.01 -11.14
N SER A 87 15.29 2.80 -11.42
CA SER A 87 16.01 3.58 -12.44
C SER A 87 15.42 3.40 -13.85
N LYS A 88 15.03 2.18 -14.22
CA LYS A 88 14.35 1.91 -15.50
C LYS A 88 12.99 2.62 -15.56
N ILE A 89 12.18 2.53 -14.51
CA ILE A 89 10.87 3.20 -14.46
C ILE A 89 11.02 4.72 -14.62
N MET A 90 11.96 5.32 -13.89
CA MET A 90 12.23 6.76 -13.99
C MET A 90 12.72 7.17 -15.39
N THR A 91 13.54 6.32 -16.03
CA THR A 91 14.03 6.55 -17.40
C THR A 91 12.89 6.50 -18.41
N GLU A 92 12.00 5.50 -18.33
CA GLU A 92 10.85 5.40 -19.23
C GLU A 92 9.85 6.54 -19.00
N LEU A 93 9.61 6.93 -17.75
CA LEU A 93 8.75 8.08 -17.44
C LEU A 93 9.33 9.39 -18.01
N HIS A 94 10.65 9.55 -17.96
CA HIS A 94 11.33 10.70 -18.58
C HIS A 94 11.19 10.70 -20.11
N LYS A 95 11.38 9.55 -20.77
CA LYS A 95 11.17 9.40 -22.21
C LYS A 95 9.72 9.71 -22.60
N TYR A 96 8.75 9.24 -21.82
CA TYR A 96 7.34 9.54 -22.03
C TYR A 96 7.06 11.05 -22.04
N TYR A 97 7.61 11.80 -21.07
CA TYR A 97 7.46 13.25 -21.06
C TYR A 97 8.14 13.95 -22.25
N ALA A 98 9.30 13.45 -22.69
CA ALA A 98 9.98 13.97 -23.86
C ALA A 98 9.16 13.76 -25.14
N ILE A 99 8.59 12.56 -25.33
CA ILE A 99 7.78 12.20 -26.50
C ILE A 99 6.47 12.99 -26.53
N THR A 100 5.84 13.20 -25.38
CA THR A 100 4.59 13.96 -25.27
C THR A 100 4.79 15.48 -25.35
N GLY A 101 6.02 15.96 -25.48
CA GLY A 101 6.33 17.38 -25.64
C GLY A 101 6.05 18.23 -24.40
N ARG A 102 6.07 17.62 -23.20
CA ARG A 102 5.69 18.31 -21.97
C ARG A 102 6.79 19.27 -21.50
N VAL A 103 6.54 20.58 -21.63
CA VAL A 103 7.51 21.64 -21.32
C VAL A 103 7.88 21.67 -19.82
N ASN A 104 6.90 21.45 -18.93
CA ASN A 104 7.09 21.50 -17.47
C ASN A 104 7.28 20.10 -16.85
N TYR A 105 8.05 19.23 -17.50
CA TYR A 105 8.16 17.83 -17.05
C TYR A 105 8.75 17.69 -15.64
N ALA A 106 9.70 18.55 -15.25
CA ALA A 106 10.36 18.46 -13.95
C ALA A 106 9.38 18.71 -12.80
N GLN A 107 8.54 19.73 -12.93
CA GLN A 107 7.47 20.00 -11.97
C GLN A 107 6.49 18.83 -11.90
N ARG A 108 6.07 18.30 -13.06
CA ARG A 108 5.15 17.16 -13.09
C ARG A 108 5.74 15.91 -12.44
N LEU A 109 7.00 15.62 -12.71
CA LEU A 109 7.70 14.51 -12.08
C LEU A 109 7.72 14.69 -10.56
N GLY A 110 7.98 15.92 -10.08
CA GLY A 110 7.87 16.29 -8.68
C GLY A 110 6.48 15.99 -8.10
N ASP A 111 5.42 16.40 -8.78
CA ASP A 111 4.04 16.13 -8.36
C ASP A 111 3.75 14.62 -8.22
N VAL A 112 4.22 13.80 -9.17
CA VAL A 112 4.07 12.33 -9.14
C VAL A 112 4.87 11.72 -7.98
N LEU A 113 6.09 12.18 -7.74
CA LEU A 113 6.92 11.70 -6.63
C LEU A 113 6.38 12.14 -5.26
N CYS A 114 5.84 13.35 -5.13
CA CYS A 114 5.14 13.79 -3.92
C CYS A 114 3.91 12.91 -3.65
N LEU A 115 3.18 12.50 -4.70
CA LEU A 115 2.07 11.56 -4.54
C LEU A 115 2.54 10.18 -4.05
N LEU A 116 3.68 9.69 -4.55
CA LEU A 116 4.28 8.43 -4.08
C LEU A 116 4.54 8.48 -2.57
N VAL A 117 5.17 9.55 -2.09
CA VAL A 117 5.46 9.74 -0.65
C VAL A 117 4.17 9.72 0.18
N ASN A 118 3.12 10.42 -0.26
CA ASN A 118 1.84 10.43 0.47
C ASN A 118 1.21 9.02 0.55
N ILE A 119 1.35 8.21 -0.50
CA ILE A 119 0.84 6.83 -0.52
C ILE A 119 1.66 5.93 0.41
N GLU A 120 2.99 6.10 0.42
CA GLU A 120 3.88 5.36 1.33
C GLU A 120 3.61 5.72 2.81
N GLU A 121 3.32 6.99 3.10
CA GLU A 121 2.88 7.44 4.42
C GLU A 121 1.52 6.83 4.79
N ALA A 122 0.55 6.83 3.89
CA ALA A 122 -0.75 6.20 4.11
C ALA A 122 -0.62 4.69 4.37
N ALA A 123 0.29 4.00 3.67
CA ALA A 123 0.59 2.59 3.92
C ALA A 123 1.25 2.37 5.29
N THR A 124 2.04 3.33 5.78
CA THR A 124 2.63 3.28 7.13
C THR A 124 1.55 3.45 8.20
N LEU A 125 0.66 4.42 8.05
CA LEU A 125 -0.49 4.60 8.95
C LEU A 125 -1.40 3.36 8.97
N GLN A 126 -1.61 2.71 7.81
CA GLN A 126 -2.37 1.46 7.76
C GLN A 126 -1.71 0.33 8.56
N LYS A 127 -0.38 0.22 8.54
CA LYS A 127 0.35 -0.75 9.39
C LYS A 127 0.19 -0.44 10.87
N GLU A 128 0.13 0.84 11.25
CA GLU A 128 -0.15 1.24 12.64
C GLU A 128 -1.58 0.89 13.04
N ASP A 129 -2.56 1.13 12.17
CA ASP A 129 -3.96 0.72 12.38
C ASP A 129 -4.05 -0.81 12.56
N GLU A 130 -3.29 -1.61 11.79
CA GLU A 130 -3.18 -3.07 11.95
C GLU A 130 -2.62 -3.48 13.33
N LYS A 131 -1.73 -2.69 13.93
CA LYS A 131 -1.23 -2.94 15.28
C LYS A 131 -2.28 -2.66 16.35
N VAL A 132 -3.11 -1.64 16.16
CA VAL A 132 -4.26 -1.41 17.04
C VAL A 132 -5.23 -2.59 16.97
N TYR A 133 -5.47 -3.12 15.76
CA TYR A 133 -6.33 -4.28 15.57
C TYR A 133 -5.80 -5.55 16.27
N GLN A 134 -4.48 -5.74 16.30
CA GLN A 134 -3.85 -6.82 17.08
C GLN A 134 -4.11 -6.66 18.59
N LEU A 135 -4.04 -5.44 19.12
CA LEU A 135 -4.36 -5.16 20.53
C LEU A 135 -5.84 -5.37 20.89
N MET A 136 -6.72 -5.45 19.88
CA MET A 136 -8.14 -5.75 20.06
C MET A 136 -8.44 -7.26 19.95
N ASP A 137 -7.41 -8.10 19.98
CA ASP A 137 -7.47 -9.56 19.84
C ASP A 137 -8.16 -10.01 18.53
N MET A 138 -8.15 -9.19 17.47
CA MET A 138 -8.78 -9.53 16.19
C MET A 138 -7.99 -10.56 15.38
N PHE A 139 -6.69 -10.67 15.63
CA PHE A 139 -5.79 -11.56 14.92
C PHE A 139 -4.94 -12.30 15.94
N ASP A 140 -4.89 -13.64 15.85
CA ASP A 140 -3.93 -14.43 16.64
C ASP A 140 -2.50 -14.15 16.14
N ASP A 141 -1.53 -14.07 17.05
CA ASP A 141 -0.10 -13.92 16.73
C ASP A 141 0.41 -14.97 15.72
N PHE A 142 -0.24 -16.15 15.67
CA PHE A 142 0.07 -17.24 14.74
C PHE A 142 -0.34 -16.98 13.29
N THR A 143 -1.24 -16.03 13.03
CA THR A 143 -1.69 -15.72 11.66
C THR A 143 -0.63 -14.93 10.87
N ILE A 144 0.38 -14.37 11.54
CA ILE A 144 1.47 -13.58 10.94
C ILE A 144 2.74 -14.41 10.77
N LEU A 145 2.90 -15.51 11.51
CA LEU A 145 4.04 -16.44 11.40
C LEU A 145 3.76 -17.57 10.40
N GLY A 146 3.40 -17.19 9.17
CA GLY A 146 3.57 -18.04 7.98
C GLY A 146 5.04 -18.21 7.56
N GLN A 147 5.98 -18.08 8.50
CA GLN A 147 7.38 -18.44 8.38
C GLN A 147 7.76 -19.21 9.66
N ASP A 148 8.41 -20.35 9.48
CA ASP A 148 8.88 -21.29 10.50
C ASP A 148 7.83 -22.27 11.05
N ASN A 149 7.38 -23.20 10.20
CA ASN A 149 7.29 -24.62 10.59
C ASN A 149 7.16 -25.52 9.36
N TRP A 150 8.32 -25.92 8.80
CA TRP A 150 8.42 -27.13 7.97
C TRP A 150 8.89 -28.29 8.85
N PRO A 151 8.27 -29.48 8.82
CA PRO A 151 8.68 -30.58 9.66
C PRO A 151 10.03 -31.13 9.17
N ARG A 152 11.06 -31.07 10.03
CA ARG A 152 12.27 -31.85 9.83
C ARG A 152 11.92 -33.33 10.08
N ARG A 153 12.00 -34.13 9.02
CA ARG A 153 12.22 -35.58 9.14
C ARG A 153 13.67 -35.84 9.53
#